data_AF-A0A924Y608-F1
#
_entry.id   AF-A0A924Y608-F1
#
_cell.length_a   1.000
_cell.length_b   1.000
_cell.length_c   1.000
_cell.angle_alpha   90.00
_cell.angle_beta   90.00
_cell.angle_gamma   90.00
#
_symmetry.space_group_name_H-M   'P 1'
#
loop_
_entity.id
_entity.type
_entity.pdbx_description
1 polymer ?
#
loop_
_entity_poly.entity_id
_entity_poly.type
_entity_poly.pdbx_seq_one_letter_code
_entity_poly.pdbx_strand_id
1 'polypeptide(L)' 'LLPDYLDTLELTTMAQPFEETGRVAGELLCERLISGNTGAIGGFRQIELPVHLIVRNSSSVTPRSSEIDTPRQK' A
#
# COMPACT_ATOMS: atom_id res chain seq x y z
N LEU A 1 2.85 2.12 -9.68
CA LEU A 1 3.78 3.26 -9.49
C LEU A 1 3.25 4.13 -8.35
N LEU A 2 4.01 4.28 -7.27
CA LEU A 2 3.67 5.29 -6.25
C LEU A 2 4.02 6.66 -6.82
N PRO A 3 3.23 7.69 -6.54
CA PRO A 3 3.51 8.99 -7.08
C PRO A 3 4.79 9.56 -6.45
N ASP A 4 5.71 10.00 -7.31
CA ASP A 4 7.09 10.42 -6.98
C ASP A 4 7.17 11.48 -5.87
N TYR A 5 6.09 12.24 -5.63
CA TYR A 5 6.04 13.23 -4.55
C TYR A 5 6.10 12.61 -3.15
N LEU A 6 5.69 11.35 -2.98
CA LEU A 6 5.73 10.67 -1.67
C LEU A 6 7.15 10.37 -1.22
N ASP A 7 8.06 10.17 -2.17
CA ASP A 7 9.48 10.01 -1.90
C ASP A 7 10.11 11.33 -1.51
N THR A 8 9.74 12.44 -2.17
CA THR A 8 10.18 13.78 -1.81
C THR A 8 9.75 14.19 -0.39
N LEU A 9 8.58 13.75 0.05
CA LEU A 9 8.06 14.03 1.39
C LEU A 9 8.56 13.02 2.44
N GLU A 10 9.34 12.02 2.04
CA GLU A 10 9.80 10.92 2.89
C GLU A 10 8.67 10.29 3.72
N LEU A 11 7.48 10.18 3.14
CA LEU A 11 6.27 9.75 3.84
C LEU A 11 6.15 8.23 3.88
N THR A 12 6.11 7.64 5.07
CA THR A 12 5.73 6.24 5.26
C THR A 12 4.29 6.02 4.80
N THR A 13 4.05 5.03 3.95
CA THR A 13 2.73 4.80 3.34
C THR A 13 2.46 3.32 3.06
N MET A 14 1.18 2.99 2.90
CA MET A 14 0.75 1.69 2.38
C MET A 14 0.65 1.78 0.85
N ALA A 15 1.50 1.02 0.16
CA ALA A 15 1.43 0.86 -1.28
C ALA A 15 0.23 -0.02 -1.65
N GLN A 16 -0.73 0.59 -2.36
CA GLN A 16 -1.88 -0.11 -2.92
C GLN A 16 -1.54 -0.65 -4.31
N PRO A 17 -1.95 -1.88 -4.65
CA PRO A 17 -1.61 -2.52 -5.92
C PRO A 17 -2.54 -2.05 -7.05
N PHE A 18 -2.53 -0.75 -7.38
CA PHE A 18 -3.48 -0.17 -8.34
C PHE A 18 -3.38 -0.77 -9.75
N GLU A 19 -2.15 -1.02 -10.22
CA GLU A 19 -1.90 -1.61 -11.54
C GLU A 19 -2.45 -3.03 -11.63
N GLU A 20 -2.14 -3.86 -10.62
CA GLU A 20 -2.67 -5.21 -10.47
C GLU A 20 -4.21 -5.20 -10.40
N THR A 21 -4.77 -4.25 -9.65
CA THR A 21 -6.21 -4.06 -9.52
C THR A 21 -6.86 -3.77 -10.87
N GLY A 22 -6.28 -2.85 -11.65
CA GLY A 22 -6.75 -2.51 -13.00
C GLY A 22 -6.66 -3.70 -13.95
N ARG A 23 -5.54 -4.43 -13.94
CA ARG A 23 -5.32 -5.63 -14.75
C ARG A 23 -6.37 -6.71 -14.44
N VAL A 24 -6.51 -7.08 -13.17
CA VAL A 24 -7.46 -8.11 -12.72
C VAL A 24 -8.90 -7.70 -13.00
N ALA A 25 -9.27 -6.44 -12.76
CA ALA A 25 -10.61 -5.94 -13.07
C ALA A 25 -10.91 -6.00 -14.57
N GLY A 26 -9.93 -5.64 -15.41
CA GLY A 26 -10.04 -5.74 -16.87
C GLY A 26 -10.21 -7.18 -17.35
N GLU A 27 -9.41 -8.11 -16.82
CA GLU A 27 -9.52 -9.55 -17.11
C GLU A 27 -10.91 -10.09 -16.73
N LEU A 28 -11.39 -9.79 -15.52
CA LEU A 28 -12.74 -10.18 -15.08
C LEU A 28 -13.85 -9.60 -15.96
N LEU A 29 -13.69 -8.36 -16.42
CA LEU A 29 -14.65 -7.73 -17.32
C LEU A 29 -14.66 -8.46 -18.67
N CYS A 30 -13.50 -8.73 -19.26
CA CYS A 30 -13.37 -9.48 -20.50
C CYS A 30 -13.97 -10.89 -20.38
N GLU A 31 -13.66 -11.62 -19.30
CA GLU A 31 -14.27 -12.92 -19.00
C GLU A 31 -15.80 -12.84 -18.97
N ARG A 32 -16.36 -11.81 -18.33
CA ARG A 32 -17.80 -11.57 -18.27
C ARG A 32 -18.41 -11.22 -19.62
N LEU A 33 -17.72 -10.44 -20.44
CA LEU A 33 -18.22 -10.08 -21.78
C LEU A 33 -18.25 -11.32 -22.70
N ILE A 34 -17.24 -12.17 -22.62
CA ILE A 34 -17.16 -13.42 -23.38
C ILE A 34 -18.22 -14.42 -22.89
N SER A 35 -18.31 -14.63 -21.57
CA SER A 35 -19.20 -15.63 -20.95
C SER A 35 -20.66 -15.17 -20.85
N GLY A 36 -20.90 -13.86 -20.79
CA GLY A 36 -22.23 -13.25 -20.68
C GLY A 36 -23.12 -13.51 -21.90
N ASN A 37 -22.53 -13.86 -23.04
CA ASN A 37 -23.27 -14.30 -24.23
C ASN A 37 -23.86 -15.72 -24.11
N THR A 38 -23.52 -16.46 -23.04
CA THR A 38 -24.01 -17.84 -22.77
C THR A 38 -24.98 -17.96 -21.59
N GLY A 39 -25.49 -16.84 -21.05
CA GLY A 39 -26.61 -16.84 -20.09
C GLY A 39 -26.29 -17.29 -18.66
N ALA A 40 -25.05 -17.72 -18.37
CA ALA A 40 -24.62 -18.03 -17.01
C ALA A 40 -24.11 -16.76 -16.33
N ILE A 41 -24.97 -16.12 -15.52
CA ILE A 41 -24.59 -15.00 -14.66
C ILE A 41 -23.65 -15.56 -13.58
N GLY A 42 -22.34 -15.56 -13.87
CA GLY A 42 -21.28 -15.93 -12.93
C GLY A 42 -21.31 -14.99 -11.73
N GLY A 43 -21.40 -15.56 -10.54
CA GLY A 43 -21.56 -14.83 -9.27
C GLY A 43 -20.46 -13.81 -8.98
N PHE A 44 -20.64 -13.08 -7.88
CA PHE A 44 -19.63 -12.14 -7.38
C PHE A 44 -18.34 -12.90 -7.05
N ARG A 45 -17.21 -12.44 -7.62
CA ARG A 45 -15.86 -12.93 -7.29
C ARG A 45 -15.19 -11.90 -6.39
N GLN A 46 -14.79 -12.33 -5.21
CA GLN A 46 -13.90 -11.56 -4.34
C GLN A 46 -12.46 -11.98 -4.63
N ILE A 47 -11.59 -10.99 -4.85
CA ILE A 47 -10.16 -11.20 -5.09
C ILE A 47 -9.40 -10.35 -4.08
N GLU A 48 -8.49 -10.98 -3.36
CA GLU A 48 -7.61 -10.32 -2.39
C GLU A 48 -6.28 -10.00 -3.08
N LEU A 49 -5.88 -8.73 -3.02
CA LEU A 49 -4.60 -8.27 -3.57
C LEU A 49 -3.72 -7.78 -2.43
N PRO A 50 -2.43 -8.12 -2.42
CA PRO A 50 -1.53 -7.76 -1.34
C PRO A 50 -1.27 -6.24 -1.33
N VAL A 51 -1.26 -5.68 -0.12
CA VAL A 51 -0.77 -4.32 0.13
C VAL A 51 0.60 -4.40 0.80
N HIS A 52 1.47 -3.45 0.50
CA HIS A 52 2.83 -3.43 1.04
C HIS A 52 3.06 -2.16 1.85
N LEU A 53 3.63 -2.29 3.05
CA LEU A 53 4.10 -1.13 3.81
C LEU A 53 5.42 -0.64 3.23
N ILE A 54 5.51 0.65 2.96
CA ILE A 54 6.76 1.32 2.59
C ILE A 54 7.11 2.29 3.70
N VAL A 55 8.17 1.95 4.42
CA VAL A 55 8.69 2.74 5.54
C VAL A 55 9.64 3.81 5.00
N ARG A 56 9.41 5.05 5.42
CA ARG A 56 10.28 6.20 5.17
C ARG A 56 10.51 6.98 6.48
N ASN A 57 11.13 8.15 6.40
CA ASN A 57 11.61 8.88 7.58
C ASN A 57 10.49 9.54 8.40
N SER A 58 9.27 9.68 7.86
CA SER A 58 8.14 10.22 8.63
C SER A 58 7.68 9.35 9.81
N SER A 59 8.25 8.16 9.99
CA SER A 59 7.93 7.23 11.09
C SER A 59 9.12 6.97 12.02
N SER A 60 10.20 7.75 11.94
CA SER A 60 11.35 7.56 12.82
C SER A 60 10.97 7.72 14.29
N VAL A 61 11.19 6.69 15.10
CA VAL A 61 11.17 6.80 16.55
C VAL A 61 12.39 7.61 16.97
N THR A 62 12.17 8.80 17.53
CA THR A 62 13.25 9.57 18.17
C THR A 62 13.84 8.71 19.29
N PRO A 63 15.12 8.30 19.24
CA PRO A 63 15.74 7.69 20.40
C PRO A 63 15.73 8.72 21.52
N ARG A 64 15.05 8.41 22.63
CA ARG A 64 15.01 9.26 23.82
C ARG A 64 16.44 9.40 24.31
N SER A 65 17.04 10.57 24.08
CA SER A 65 18.39 10.88 24.55
C SER A 65 18.43 10.65 26.05
N SER A 66 19.21 9.67 26.50
CA SER A 66 19.56 9.50 27.91
C SER A 66 20.31 10.76 28.34
N GLU A 67 19.61 11.70 28.98
CA GLU A 67 20.22 12.85 29.64
C GLU A 67 21.32 12.33 30.57
N ILE A 68 22.55 12.68 30.23
CA ILE A 68 23.73 12.41 31.03
C ILE A 68 23.62 13.30 32.26
N ASP A 69 23.20 12.71 33.37
CA ASP A 69 23.14 13.32 34.69
C ASP A 69 24.56 13.78 35.07
N THR A 70 24.81 15.08 34.94
CA THR A 70 26.13 15.65 35.25
C THR A 70 26.17 15.95 36.75
N PRO A 71 27.05 15.32 37.55
CA PRO A 71 27.04 15.55 38.99
C PRO A 71 27.48 16.99 39.28
N ARG A 72 26.64 17.74 39.99
CA ARG A 72 27.00 19.05 40.55
C ARG A 72 28.17 18.87 41.51
N GLN A 73 29.35 19.37 41.12
CA GLN A 73 30.49 19.52 42.02
C GLN A 73 30.15 20.59 43.07
N LYS A 74 30.35 20.25 44.34
CA LYS A 74 30.32 21.15 45.50
C LYS A 74 31.67 21.82 45.68
#